data_AF-A0AAE4HAH1-F1
#
_entry.id   AF-A0AAE4HAH1-F1
#
_cell.length_a   1.000
_cell.length_b   1.000
_cell.length_c   1.000
_cell.angle_alpha   90.00
_cell.angle_beta   90.00
_cell.angle_gamma   90.00
#
_symmetry.space_group_name_H-M   'P 1'
#
loop_
_entity.id
_entity.type
_entity.pdbx_description
1 polymer ?
#
loop_
_entity_poly.entity_id
_entity_poly.type
_entity_poly.pdbx_seq_one_letter_code
_entity_poly.pdbx_strand_id
1 'polypeptide(L)' 'MSVIDQLNDTKTRAFARHCYEKGSEEQLRKAAEGPADRKEMKHWDITEGEWEEAVAAALADKEMKDHPPGD' A
#
# COMPACT_ATOMS: atom_id res chain seq x y z
N MET A 1 6.34 -9.19 10.68
CA MET A 1 6.42 -9.40 9.23
C MET A 1 5.49 -8.39 8.60
N SER A 2 5.96 -7.67 7.58
CA SER A 2 5.13 -6.69 6.86
C SER A 2 4.10 -7.41 6.01
N VAL A 3 2.86 -6.93 6.00
CA VAL A 3 1.81 -7.30 5.04
C VAL A 3 2.31 -7.06 3.61
N ILE A 4 3.08 -5.98 3.40
CA ILE A 4 3.72 -5.68 2.11
C ILE A 4 4.60 -6.85 1.62
N ASP A 5 5.33 -7.53 2.51
CA ASP A 5 6.24 -8.62 2.11
C ASP A 5 5.50 -9.93 1.79
N GLN A 6 4.22 -10.02 2.17
CA GLN A 6 3.35 -11.16 1.84
C GLN A 6 2.75 -11.08 0.43
N LEU A 7 2.89 -9.94 -0.25
CA LEU A 7 2.45 -9.76 -1.63
C LEU A 7 3.30 -10.64 -2.56
N ASN A 8 2.64 -11.52 -3.33
CA ASN A 8 3.32 -12.41 -4.28
C ASN A 8 3.89 -11.65 -5.48
N ASP A 9 3.22 -10.58 -5.91
CA ASP A 9 3.65 -9.78 -7.04
C ASP A 9 4.78 -8.82 -6.66
N THR A 10 5.91 -8.94 -7.37
CA THR A 10 7.10 -8.15 -7.07
C THR A 10 6.88 -6.67 -7.36
N LYS A 11 6.10 -6.34 -8.39
CA LYS A 11 5.74 -4.95 -8.74
C LYS A 11 4.81 -4.35 -7.68
N THR A 12 3.75 -5.08 -7.33
CA THR A 12 2.78 -4.73 -6.29
C THR A 12 3.46 -4.49 -4.96
N ARG A 13 4.38 -5.37 -4.56
CA ARG A 13 5.21 -5.20 -3.36
C ARG A 13 6.10 -3.96 -3.43
N ALA A 14 6.75 -3.70 -4.57
CA ALA A 14 7.59 -2.52 -4.74
C ALA A 14 6.77 -1.22 -4.65
N PHE A 15 5.57 -1.22 -5.26
CA PHE A 15 4.64 -0.11 -5.19
C PHE A 15 4.11 0.10 -3.76
N ALA A 16 3.65 -0.95 -3.09
CA ALA A 16 3.21 -0.90 -1.70
C ALA A 16 4.31 -0.34 -0.78
N ARG A 17 5.56 -0.77 -0.98
CA ARG A 17 6.71 -0.23 -0.25
C ARG A 17 6.95 1.24 -0.55
N HIS A 18 6.85 1.66 -1.81
CA HIS A 18 6.93 3.07 -2.19
C HIS A 18 5.85 3.91 -1.52
N CYS A 19 4.61 3.44 -1.54
CA CYS A 19 3.46 4.02 -0.84
C CYS A 19 3.69 4.13 0.67
N TYR A 20 4.24 3.08 1.29
CA TYR A 20 4.57 3.09 2.72
C TYR A 20 5.70 4.08 3.05
N GLU A 21 6.75 4.18 2.22
CA GLU A 21 7.89 5.06 2.47
C GLU A 21 7.58 6.54 2.17
N LYS A 22 6.78 6.81 1.13
CA LYS A 22 6.45 8.17 0.67
C LYS A 22 5.14 8.70 1.22
N GLY A 23 4.13 7.84 1.36
CA GLY A 23 2.78 8.19 1.79
C GLY A 23 2.65 8.19 3.31
N SER A 24 1.81 9.07 3.82
CA SER A 24 1.34 9.01 5.21
C SER A 24 0.13 8.08 5.35
N GLU A 25 -0.15 7.59 6.56
CA GLU A 25 -1.33 6.72 6.82
C GLU A 25 -2.62 7.32 6.25
N GLU A 26 -2.89 8.60 6.52
CA GLU A 26 -4.08 9.29 5.99
C GLU A 26 -4.13 9.32 4.46
N GLN A 27 -2.97 9.45 3.79
CA GLN A 27 -2.91 9.44 2.32
C GLN A 27 -3.22 8.04 1.78
N LEU A 28 -2.66 7.00 2.40
CA LEU A 28 -2.92 5.61 2.02
C LEU A 28 -4.37 5.23 2.27
N ARG A 29 -4.96 5.70 3.37
CA ARG A 29 -6.37 5.51 3.68
C ARG A 29 -7.28 6.18 2.66
N LYS A 30 -7.01 7.45 2.31
CA LYS A 30 -7.75 8.14 1.24
C LYS A 30 -7.58 7.47 -0.12
N ALA A 31 -6.40 6.92 -0.39
CA ALA A 31 -6.15 6.17 -1.61
C ALA A 31 -6.94 4.86 -1.62
N ALA A 32 -6.98 4.11 -0.51
CA ALA A 32 -7.74 2.88 -0.38
C ALA A 32 -9.26 3.08 -0.44
N GLU A 33 -9.76 4.22 0.08
CA GLU A 33 -11.18 4.61 -0.01
C GLU A 33 -11.54 5.23 -1.37
N GLY A 34 -10.53 5.61 -2.17
CA GLY A 34 -10.67 6.29 -3.44
C GLY A 34 -10.49 5.35 -4.64
N PRO A 35 -10.76 5.84 -5.87
CA PRO A 35 -10.47 5.09 -7.08
C PRO A 35 -8.96 4.96 -7.30
N ALA A 36 -8.54 3.83 -7.87
CA ALA A 36 -7.14 3.58 -8.16
C ALA A 36 -6.51 4.64 -9.08
N ASP A 37 -5.30 5.08 -8.71
CA ASP A 37 -4.63 6.15 -9.43
C ASP A 37 -4.03 5.62 -10.73
N ARG A 38 -4.70 5.93 -11.85
CA ARG A 38 -4.30 5.45 -13.18
C ARG A 38 -2.90 5.87 -13.60
N LYS A 39 -2.36 6.98 -13.06
CA LYS A 39 -0.98 7.39 -13.34
C LYS A 39 0.01 6.44 -12.67
N GLU A 40 -0.24 6.09 -11.42
CA GLU A 40 0.60 5.16 -10.68
C GLU A 40 0.51 3.76 -11.28
N MET A 41 -0.70 3.27 -11.55
CA MET A 41 -0.91 1.99 -12.24
C MET A 41 -0.10 1.89 -13.53
N LYS A 42 -0.09 2.95 -14.35
CA LYS A 42 0.69 3.00 -15.59
C LYS A 42 2.20 3.13 -15.35
N HIS A 43 2.62 3.84 -14.31
CA HIS A 43 4.03 4.01 -13.98
C HIS A 43 4.66 2.72 -13.47
N TRP A 44 3.92 2.00 -12.62
CA TRP A 44 4.34 0.76 -11.99
C TRP A 44 3.98 -0.48 -12.82
N ASP A 45 3.20 -0.31 -13.89
CA ASP A 45 2.73 -1.37 -14.77
C ASP A 45 1.99 -2.47 -13.99
N ILE A 46 1.03 -2.03 -13.18
CA ILE A 46 0.16 -2.85 -12.31
C ILE A 46 -1.31 -2.61 -12.64
N THR A 47 -2.14 -3.60 -12.32
CA THR A 47 -3.59 -3.52 -12.47
C THR A 47 -4.26 -2.76 -11.32
N GLU A 48 -5.55 -2.46 -11.47
CA GLU A 48 -6.37 -1.82 -10.42
C GLU A 48 -6.37 -2.66 -9.14
N GLY A 49 -6.60 -3.97 -9.24
CA GLY A 49 -6.58 -4.87 -8.08
C GLY A 49 -5.22 -4.90 -7.38
N GLU A 50 -4.12 -4.96 -8.14
CA GLU A 50 -2.77 -4.88 -7.57
C GLU A 50 -2.51 -3.52 -6.88
N TRP A 51 -2.98 -2.42 -7.47
CA TRP A 51 -2.85 -1.10 -6.84
C TRP A 51 -3.61 -1.04 -5.51
N GLU A 52 -4.85 -1.55 -5.48
CA GLU A 52 -5.66 -1.60 -4.26
C GLU A 52 -5.01 -2.48 -3.19
N GLU A 53 -4.54 -3.68 -3.57
CA GLU A 53 -3.82 -4.59 -2.65
C GLU A 53 -2.55 -3.95 -2.10
N ALA A 54 -1.78 -3.25 -2.95
CA ALA A 54 -0.57 -2.57 -2.53
C ALA A 54 -0.84 -1.43 -1.55
N VAL A 55 -1.83 -0.60 -1.82
CA VAL A 55 -2.22 0.51 -0.95
C VAL A 55 -2.76 -0.02 0.39
N ALA A 56 -3.61 -1.06 0.35
CA ALA A 56 -4.15 -1.69 1.55
C ALA A 56 -3.04 -2.34 2.40
N ALA A 57 -2.10 -3.06 1.77
CA ALA A 57 -0.96 -3.65 2.47
C ALA A 57 -0.05 -2.57 3.09
N ALA A 58 0.22 -1.49 2.35
CA ALA A 58 1.00 -0.36 2.84
C ALA A 58 0.33 0.34 4.02
N LEU A 59 -1.00 0.50 3.97
CA LEU A 59 -1.80 1.07 5.05
C LEU A 59 -1.74 0.18 6.29
N ALA A 60 -2.02 -1.12 6.15
CA ALA A 60 -2.00 -2.07 7.25
C ALA A 60 -0.64 -2.12 7.95
N ASP A 61 0.47 -2.09 7.20
CA ASP A 61 1.82 -2.00 7.78
C ASP A 61 2.06 -0.71 8.56
N LYS A 62 1.47 0.42 8.15
CA LYS A 62 1.56 1.67 8.91
C LYS A 62 0.73 1.62 10.18
N GLU A 63 -0.51 1.17 10.08
CA GLU A 63 -1.41 1.05 11.23
C GLU A 63 -0.79 0.10 12.28
N MET A 64 -0.20 -1.02 11.85
CA MET A 64 0.53 -1.95 12.74
C MET A 64 1.79 -1.33 13.36
N LYS A 65 2.40 -0.32 12.73
CA LYS A 65 3.60 0.36 13.25
C LYS A 65 3.25 1.52 14.20
N ASP A 66 2.16 2.23 13.94
CA ASP A 66 1.70 3.34 14.78
C ASP A 66 0.99 2.85 16.05
N HIS A 67 0.30 1.71 15.96
CA HIS A 67 -0.37 1.06 17.09
C HIS A 67 0.40 -0.20 17.54
N PRO A 68 1.42 -0.08 18.43
CA PRO A 68 1.99 -1.26 19.04
C PRO A 68 0.93 -1.95 19.91
N PRO A 69 0.86 -3.29 19.94
CA PRO A 69 -0.04 -4.01 20.84
C PRO A 69 0.42 -3.80 22.28
N GLY A 70 -0.21 -2.86 22.98
CA GLY A 70 0.09 -2.52 24.36
C GLY A 70 -0.61 -1.26 24.83
N ASP A 71 -1.94 -1.33 25.01
CA ASP A 71 -2.65 -0.60 26.07
C ASP A 71 -3.42 -1.63 26.92
#